data_AF-A0A1V9ZVN3-F1
#
_entry.id   AF-A0A1V9ZVN3-F1
#
_cell.length_a   1.000
_cell.length_b   1.000
_cell.length_c   1.000
_cell.angle_alpha   90.00
_cell.angle_beta   90.00
_cell.angle_gamma   90.00
#
_symmetry.space_group_name_H-M   'P 1'
#
loop_
_entity.id
_entity.type
_entity.pdbx_description
1 polymer ?
#
loop_
_entity_poly.entity_id
_entity_poly.type
_entity_poly.pdbx_seq_one_letter_code
_entity_poly.pdbx_strand_id
1 'polypeptide(L)'
;MAPQRRRAGKSTKDPHAALSAEERVKLGTEAKNRGNTAYAAGDHALAIKEFTAAIAYEPTNHIYYSNRSAAYLSAGNAAQAMADANKCIEIDSKWGKGYARLGAAYYFIKSYQKAVQAYTKGLTVDKGNKQLQAGLTQAQAAYQVLEEEASGVEMDDATRKMK
;
A
#
# COMPACT_ATOMS: atom_id res chain seq x y z
N MET A 1 21.31 -36.31 26.02
CA MET A 1 20.69 -36.41 24.69
C MET A 1 19.66 -35.29 24.55
N ALA A 2 19.92 -34.29 23.69
CA ALA A 2 18.97 -33.20 23.43
C ALA A 2 18.16 -33.52 22.17
N PRO A 3 16.83 -33.29 22.13
CA PRO A 3 16.05 -33.53 20.93
C PRO A 3 16.20 -32.34 19.98
N GLN A 4 16.74 -32.59 18.79
CA GLN A 4 16.72 -31.62 17.69
C GLN A 4 15.27 -31.43 17.22
N ARG A 5 14.70 -30.24 17.46
CA ARG A 5 13.45 -29.82 16.83
C ARG A 5 13.67 -29.68 15.32
N ARG A 6 13.15 -30.63 14.54
CA ARG A 6 13.01 -30.51 13.08
C ARG A 6 12.13 -29.30 12.76
N ARG A 7 12.72 -28.24 12.20
CA ARG A 7 11.97 -27.18 11.51
C ARG A 7 11.42 -27.79 10.22
N ALA A 8 10.10 -27.96 10.15
CA ALA A 8 9.41 -28.27 8.90
C ALA A 8 9.51 -27.03 7.98
N GLY A 9 10.45 -27.03 7.05
CA GLY A 9 10.45 -26.08 5.95
C GLY A 9 9.24 -26.38 5.07
N LYS A 10 8.25 -25.47 5.04
CA LYS A 10 7.21 -25.50 4.01
C LYS A 10 7.92 -25.36 2.66
N SER A 11 7.95 -26.44 1.89
CA SER A 11 8.40 -26.43 0.50
C SER A 11 7.46 -25.51 -0.29
N THR A 12 7.92 -24.30 -0.58
CA THR A 12 7.24 -23.34 -1.45
C THR A 12 7.51 -23.74 -2.91
N LYS A 13 6.97 -24.88 -3.35
CA LYS A 13 6.94 -25.15 -4.79
C LYS A 13 6.00 -24.14 -5.44
N ASP A 14 6.52 -23.40 -6.41
CA ASP A 14 5.72 -22.51 -7.24
C ASP A 14 4.53 -23.31 -7.82
N PRO A 15 3.28 -22.98 -7.45
CA PRO A 15 2.11 -23.73 -7.87
C PRO A 15 1.86 -23.66 -9.39
N HIS A 16 2.53 -22.73 -10.09
CA HIS A 16 2.41 -22.51 -11.52
C HIS A 16 3.68 -22.92 -12.28
N ALA A 17 4.59 -23.68 -11.67
CA ALA A 17 5.87 -24.13 -12.25
C ALA A 17 5.76 -24.77 -13.65
N ALA A 18 4.63 -25.40 -13.96
CA ALA A 18 4.38 -26.05 -15.25
C ALA A 18 3.93 -25.09 -16.37
N LEU A 19 3.53 -23.86 -16.03
CA LEU A 19 3.08 -22.87 -17.01
C LEU A 19 4.28 -22.13 -17.61
N SER A 20 4.22 -21.89 -18.92
CA SER A 20 5.16 -21.00 -19.60
C SER A 20 5.06 -19.57 -19.07
N ALA A 21 6.11 -18.78 -19.28
CA ALA A 21 6.12 -17.37 -18.90
C ALA A 21 4.98 -16.58 -19.57
N GLU A 22 4.72 -16.86 -20.86
CA GLU A 22 3.65 -16.22 -21.63
C GLU A 22 2.25 -16.55 -21.07
N GLU A 23 2.02 -17.81 -20.71
CA GLU A 23 0.75 -18.22 -20.08
C GLU A 23 0.55 -17.54 -18.72
N ARG A 24 1.61 -17.42 -17.92
CA ARG A 24 1.55 -16.71 -16.63
C ARG A 24 1.23 -15.23 -16.81
N VAL A 25 1.88 -14.56 -17.76
CA VAL A 25 1.60 -13.15 -18.07
C VAL A 25 0.16 -12.96 -18.52
N LYS A 26 -0.34 -13.85 -19.38
CA LYS A 26 -1.73 -13.82 -19.85
C LYS A 26 -2.71 -13.99 -18.69
N LEU A 27 -2.55 -15.04 -17.88
CA LEU A 27 -3.44 -15.33 -16.75
C LEU A 27 -3.36 -14.25 -15.66
N GLY A 28 -2.17 -13.74 -15.39
CA GLY A 28 -1.95 -12.61 -14.47
C GLY A 28 -2.67 -11.35 -14.94
N THR A 29 -2.58 -11.05 -16.24
CA THR A 29 -3.26 -9.90 -16.85
C THR A 29 -4.78 -10.04 -16.80
N GLU A 30 -5.32 -11.23 -17.11
CA GLU A 30 -6.75 -11.52 -17.03
C GLU A 30 -7.27 -11.38 -15.59
N ALA A 31 -6.55 -11.93 -14.61
CA ALA A 31 -6.88 -11.79 -13.20
C ALA A 31 -6.85 -10.32 -12.76
N LYS A 32 -5.82 -9.55 -13.16
CA LYS A 32 -5.76 -8.10 -12.93
C LYS A 32 -6.98 -7.39 -13.52
N ASN A 33 -7.42 -7.74 -14.74
CA ASN A 33 -8.57 -7.10 -15.38
C ASN A 33 -9.88 -7.41 -14.65
N ARG A 34 -10.09 -8.65 -14.19
CA ARG A 34 -11.23 -9.01 -13.34
C ARG A 34 -11.19 -8.27 -12.01
N GLY A 35 -10.02 -8.20 -11.37
CA GLY A 35 -9.82 -7.44 -10.13
C GLY A 35 -10.12 -5.95 -10.29
N ASN A 36 -9.71 -5.33 -11.41
CA ASN A 36 -10.06 -3.94 -11.71
C ASN A 36 -11.56 -3.75 -11.89
N THR A 37 -12.23 -4.69 -12.55
CA THR A 37 -13.69 -4.66 -12.76
C THR A 37 -14.42 -4.76 -11.42
N ALA A 38 -14.02 -5.70 -10.55
CA ALA A 38 -14.56 -5.83 -9.21
C ALA A 38 -14.30 -4.58 -8.35
N TYR A 39 -13.09 -4.02 -8.42
CA TYR A 39 -12.73 -2.80 -7.70
C TYR A 39 -13.60 -1.61 -8.12
N ALA A 40 -13.84 -1.43 -9.42
CA ALA A 40 -14.71 -0.39 -9.95
C ALA A 40 -16.18 -0.59 -9.54
N ALA A 41 -16.62 -1.83 -9.35
CA ALA A 41 -17.95 -2.16 -8.83
C ALA A 41 -18.07 -2.01 -7.30
N GLY A 42 -16.99 -1.65 -6.59
CA GLY A 42 -16.97 -1.57 -5.14
C GLY A 42 -16.83 -2.93 -4.43
N ASP A 43 -16.71 -4.03 -5.17
CA ASP A 43 -16.45 -5.35 -4.60
C ASP A 43 -14.95 -5.51 -4.28
N HIS A 44 -14.56 -4.93 -3.15
CA HIS A 44 -13.17 -4.93 -2.70
C HIS A 44 -12.68 -6.34 -2.34
N ALA A 45 -13.56 -7.23 -1.87
CA ALA A 45 -13.20 -8.59 -1.51
C ALA A 45 -12.82 -9.41 -2.76
N LEU A 46 -13.64 -9.34 -3.81
CA LEU A 46 -13.34 -9.98 -5.08
C LEU A 46 -12.11 -9.34 -5.74
N ALA A 47 -11.97 -8.02 -5.69
CA ALA A 47 -10.79 -7.34 -6.21
C ALA A 47 -9.49 -7.86 -5.55
N ILE A 48 -9.46 -7.96 -4.22
CA ILE A 48 -8.31 -8.50 -3.48
C ILE A 48 -8.00 -9.95 -3.90
N LYS A 49 -9.04 -10.78 -4.05
CA LYS A 49 -8.90 -12.18 -4.48
C LYS A 49 -8.27 -12.26 -5.87
N GLU A 50 -8.78 -11.50 -6.83
CA GLU A 50 -8.28 -11.53 -8.21
C GLU A 50 -6.86 -10.96 -8.32
N PHE A 51 -6.54 -9.87 -7.62
CA PHE A 51 -5.16 -9.37 -7.60
C PHE A 51 -4.19 -10.33 -6.90
N THR A 52 -4.66 -11.09 -5.90
CA THR A 52 -3.87 -12.16 -5.27
C THR A 52 -3.59 -13.29 -6.26
N ALA A 53 -4.57 -13.67 -7.09
CA ALA A 53 -4.35 -14.61 -8.17
C ALA A 53 -3.34 -14.06 -9.20
N ALA A 54 -3.44 -12.78 -9.58
CA ALA A 54 -2.49 -12.15 -10.49
C ALA A 54 -1.05 -12.20 -9.96
N ILE A 55 -0.86 -11.93 -8.66
CA ILE A 55 0.44 -12.03 -7.97
C ILE A 55 0.96 -13.46 -7.94
N ALA A 56 0.09 -14.46 -7.81
CA ALA A 56 0.51 -15.86 -7.84
C ALA A 56 1.12 -16.25 -9.20
N TYR A 57 0.59 -15.70 -10.30
CA TYR A 57 1.15 -15.92 -11.63
C TYR A 57 2.45 -15.13 -11.88
N GLU A 58 2.50 -13.87 -11.45
CA GLU A 58 3.67 -12.99 -11.60
C GLU A 58 4.03 -12.29 -10.26
N PRO A 59 4.81 -12.96 -9.39
CA PRO A 59 5.10 -12.46 -8.04
C PRO A 59 6.02 -11.23 -8.01
N THR A 60 6.64 -10.90 -9.16
CA THR A 60 7.54 -9.74 -9.34
C THR A 60 6.86 -8.60 -10.10
N ASN A 61 5.55 -8.65 -10.35
CA ASN A 61 4.83 -7.58 -11.03
C ASN A 61 4.32 -6.53 -10.03
N HIS A 62 5.03 -5.40 -9.92
CA HIS A 62 4.71 -4.32 -8.98
C HIS A 62 3.31 -3.71 -9.18
N ILE A 63 2.75 -3.78 -10.39
CA ILE A 63 1.43 -3.24 -10.71
C ILE A 63 0.35 -3.99 -9.93
N TYR A 64 0.46 -5.31 -9.79
CA TYR A 64 -0.53 -6.12 -9.10
C TYR A 64 -0.56 -5.84 -7.59
N TYR A 65 0.60 -5.63 -6.98
CA TYR A 65 0.69 -5.17 -5.59
C TYR A 65 0.09 -3.78 -5.41
N SER A 66 0.37 -2.82 -6.31
CA SER A 66 -0.23 -1.49 -6.23
C SER A 66 -1.76 -1.50 -6.34
N ASN A 67 -2.30 -2.36 -7.20
CA ASN A 67 -3.75 -2.52 -7.34
C ASN A 67 -4.36 -3.19 -6.10
N ARG A 68 -3.73 -4.24 -5.56
CA ARG A 68 -4.20 -4.90 -4.34
C ARG A 68 -4.08 -4.00 -3.11
N SER A 69 -3.04 -3.16 -3.03
CA SER A 69 -2.90 -2.12 -2.02
C SER A 69 -4.10 -1.16 -2.02
N ALA A 70 -4.54 -0.72 -3.20
CA ALA A 70 -5.73 0.13 -3.35
C ALA A 70 -7.01 -0.56 -2.86
N ALA A 71 -7.18 -1.84 -3.21
CA ALA A 71 -8.32 -2.65 -2.81
C ALA A 71 -8.34 -2.88 -1.30
N TYR A 72 -7.19 -3.18 -0.68
CA TYR A 72 -7.07 -3.27 0.77
C TYR A 72 -7.42 -1.96 1.46
N LEU A 73 -6.92 -0.84 0.98
CA LEU A 73 -7.19 0.46 1.59
C LEU A 73 -8.68 0.82 1.50
N SER A 74 -9.33 0.54 0.37
CA SER A 74 -10.77 0.75 0.18
C SER A 74 -11.61 -0.16 1.07
N ALA A 75 -11.09 -1.35 1.40
CA ALA A 75 -11.68 -2.26 2.38
C ALA A 75 -11.34 -1.90 3.85
N GLY A 76 -10.66 -0.76 4.11
CA GLY A 76 -10.26 -0.34 5.45
C GLY A 76 -9.03 -1.07 6.03
N ASN A 77 -8.38 -1.92 5.24
CA ASN A 77 -7.25 -2.76 5.66
C ASN A 77 -5.91 -2.07 5.40
N ALA A 78 -5.63 -0.99 6.14
CA ALA A 78 -4.45 -0.16 5.91
C ALA A 78 -3.11 -0.91 6.09
N ALA A 79 -3.03 -1.87 7.02
CA ALA A 79 -1.80 -2.63 7.27
C ALA A 79 -1.37 -3.45 6.04
N GLN A 80 -2.31 -4.20 5.45
CA GLN A 80 -2.07 -4.95 4.21
C GLN A 80 -1.81 -4.01 3.03
N ALA A 81 -2.50 -2.86 2.97
CA ALA A 81 -2.24 -1.86 1.94
C ALA A 81 -0.80 -1.32 1.99
N MET A 82 -0.29 -1.02 3.20
CA MET A 82 1.10 -0.60 3.41
C MET A 82 2.10 -1.69 3.04
N ALA A 83 1.82 -2.95 3.38
CA ALA A 83 2.68 -4.08 3.03
C ALA A 83 2.82 -4.23 1.50
N ASP A 84 1.71 -4.19 0.77
CA ASP A 84 1.72 -4.26 -0.70
C ASP A 84 2.37 -3.02 -1.34
N ALA A 85 2.15 -1.83 -0.77
CA ALA A 85 2.80 -0.61 -1.25
C ALA A 85 4.34 -0.67 -1.08
N ASN A 86 4.81 -1.18 0.06
CA ASN A 86 6.25 -1.41 0.27
C ASN A 86 6.79 -2.48 -0.69
N LYS A 87 6.04 -3.56 -0.93
CA LYS A 87 6.47 -4.59 -1.90
C LYS A 87 6.57 -4.03 -3.32
N CYS A 88 5.65 -3.14 -3.68
CA CYS A 88 5.71 -2.41 -4.94
C CYS A 88 7.00 -1.58 -5.07
N ILE A 89 7.39 -0.84 -4.01
CA ILE A 89 8.62 -0.03 -3.97
C ILE A 89 9.88 -0.92 -3.98
N GLU A 90 9.83 -2.07 -3.32
CA GLU A 90 10.92 -3.06 -3.31
C GLU A 90 11.19 -3.61 -4.73
N ILE A 91 10.11 -3.91 -5.47
CA ILE A 91 10.20 -4.44 -6.84
C ILE A 91 10.63 -3.35 -7.83
N ASP A 92 10.02 -2.16 -7.75
CA ASP A 92 10.38 -1.02 -8.61
C ASP A 92 10.37 0.29 -7.80
N SER A 93 11.56 0.68 -7.36
CA SER A 93 11.79 1.89 -6.57
C SER A 93 11.74 3.18 -7.38
N LYS A 94 11.67 3.11 -8.71
CA LYS A 94 11.56 4.29 -9.58
C LYS A 94 10.10 4.58 -9.93
N TRP A 95 9.18 3.69 -9.58
CA TRP A 95 7.78 3.84 -9.91
C TRP A 95 7.01 4.62 -8.85
N GLY A 96 6.70 5.90 -9.14
CA GLY A 96 6.05 6.82 -8.23
C GLY A 96 4.73 6.32 -7.61
N LYS A 97 3.99 5.42 -8.30
CA LYS A 97 2.73 4.87 -7.78
C LYS A 97 2.90 4.04 -6.50
N GLY A 98 4.03 3.36 -6.30
CA GLY A 98 4.28 2.62 -5.06
C GLY A 98 4.29 3.55 -3.84
N TYR A 99 5.00 4.67 -3.97
CA TYR A 99 5.02 5.74 -2.96
C TYR A 99 3.67 6.40 -2.77
N ALA A 100 2.90 6.60 -3.85
CA ALA A 100 1.55 7.15 -3.77
C ALA A 100 0.62 6.25 -2.94
N ARG A 101 0.70 4.92 -3.13
CA ARG A 101 -0.06 3.94 -2.32
C ARG A 101 0.36 3.96 -0.86
N LEU A 102 1.66 4.02 -0.60
CA LEU A 102 2.19 4.08 0.77
C LEU A 102 1.73 5.35 1.49
N GLY A 103 1.82 6.51 0.82
CA GLY A 103 1.33 7.79 1.34
C GLY A 103 -0.16 7.76 1.64
N ALA A 104 -0.98 7.18 0.75
CA ALA A 104 -2.42 7.06 0.95
C ALA A 104 -2.76 6.18 2.15
N ALA A 105 -2.02 5.09 2.34
CA ALA A 105 -2.23 4.20 3.48
C ALA A 105 -1.84 4.85 4.82
N TYR A 106 -0.74 5.62 4.86
CA TYR A 106 -0.39 6.42 6.04
C TYR A 106 -1.41 7.52 6.32
N TYR A 107 -1.89 8.18 5.28
CA TYR A 107 -2.91 9.23 5.41
C TYR A 107 -4.21 8.67 6.00
N PHE A 108 -4.65 7.49 5.55
CA PHE A 108 -5.85 6.82 6.04
C PHE A 108 -5.82 6.56 7.55
N ILE A 109 -4.66 6.18 8.09
CA ILE A 109 -4.48 5.96 9.55
C ILE A 109 -4.09 7.25 10.31
N LYS A 110 -4.28 8.42 9.68
CA LYS A 110 -3.94 9.75 10.22
C LYS A 110 -2.45 9.93 10.59
N SER A 111 -1.57 9.11 10.04
CA SER A 111 -0.12 9.27 10.19
C SER A 111 0.39 10.28 9.16
N TYR A 112 -0.08 11.53 9.25
CA TYR A 112 0.11 12.54 8.21
C TYR A 112 1.58 12.87 7.97
N GLN A 113 2.41 12.92 9.02
CA GLN A 113 3.85 13.11 8.87
C GLN A 113 4.50 12.01 8.01
N LYS A 114 4.11 10.73 8.21
CA LYS A 114 4.61 9.61 7.39
C LYS A 114 4.06 9.66 5.97
N ALA A 115 2.82 10.10 5.79
CA ALA A 115 2.23 10.32 4.47
C ALA A 115 3.02 11.38 3.68
N VAL A 116 3.33 12.53 4.29
CA VAL A 116 4.19 13.58 3.73
C VAL A 116 5.53 13.00 3.29
N GLN A 117 6.20 12.24 4.17
CA GLN A 117 7.49 11.61 3.83
C GLN A 117 7.40 10.66 2.64
N ALA A 118 6.35 9.83 2.57
CA ALA A 118 6.15 8.89 1.46
C ALA A 118 5.89 9.63 0.14
N TYR A 119 5.01 10.63 0.12
CA TYR A 119 4.74 11.41 -1.08
C TYR A 119 5.96 12.21 -1.56
N THR A 120 6.70 12.85 -0.64
CA THR A 120 7.94 13.56 -0.96
C THR A 120 8.97 12.62 -1.58
N LYS A 121 9.17 11.42 -1.02
CA LYS A 121 10.06 10.40 -1.62
C LYS A 121 9.58 10.01 -3.02
N GLY A 122 8.28 9.80 -3.22
CA GLY A 122 7.72 9.54 -4.56
C GLY A 122 8.05 10.64 -5.57
N LEU A 123 7.97 11.91 -5.17
CA LEU A 123 8.29 13.05 -6.05
C LEU A 123 9.78 13.16 -6.37
N THR A 124 10.67 12.55 -5.58
CA THR A 124 12.10 12.48 -5.94
C THR A 124 12.35 11.58 -7.15
N VAL A 125 11.54 10.53 -7.33
CA VAL A 125 11.69 9.54 -8.41
C VAL A 125 10.78 9.80 -9.61
N ASP A 126 9.61 10.40 -9.39
CA ASP A 126 8.61 10.72 -10.42
C ASP A 126 8.20 12.20 -10.31
N LYS A 127 9.11 13.06 -10.78
CA LYS A 127 8.97 14.52 -10.72
C LYS A 127 7.79 14.96 -11.60
N GLY A 128 6.86 15.72 -11.02
CA GLY A 128 5.69 16.23 -11.74
C GLY A 128 4.47 15.30 -11.70
N ASN A 129 4.55 14.17 -10.99
CA ASN A 129 3.39 13.31 -10.79
C ASN A 129 2.29 14.02 -9.99
N LYS A 130 1.18 14.33 -10.67
CA LYS A 130 0.04 15.06 -10.09
C LYS A 130 -0.60 14.36 -8.90
N GLN A 131 -0.64 13.02 -8.89
CA GLN A 131 -1.22 12.26 -7.78
C GLN A 131 -0.36 12.38 -6.52
N LEU A 132 0.97 12.32 -6.68
CA LEU A 132 1.91 12.49 -5.58
C LEU A 132 1.87 13.94 -5.05
N GLN A 133 1.79 14.93 -5.93
CA GLN A 133 1.64 16.35 -5.54
C GLN A 133 0.34 16.58 -4.76
N ALA A 134 -0.79 16.09 -5.27
CA ALA A 134 -2.08 16.23 -4.61
C ALA A 134 -2.09 15.55 -3.23
N GLY A 135 -1.55 14.33 -3.15
CA GLY A 135 -1.42 13.60 -1.88
C GLY A 135 -0.51 14.32 -0.88
N LEU A 136 0.61 14.89 -1.33
CA LEU A 136 1.50 15.68 -0.50
C LEU A 136 0.78 16.91 0.08
N THR A 137 0.12 17.70 -0.77
CA THR A 137 -0.63 18.90 -0.33
C THR A 137 -1.70 18.53 0.69
N GLN A 138 -2.46 17.46 0.45
CA GLN A 138 -3.49 16.99 1.36
C GLN A 138 -2.91 16.53 2.71
N ALA A 139 -1.79 15.80 2.67
CA ALA A 139 -1.12 15.32 3.88
C ALA A 139 -0.51 16.47 4.70
N GLN A 140 0.05 17.48 4.06
CA GLN A 140 0.59 18.68 4.72
C GLN A 140 -0.51 19.48 5.40
N ALA A 141 -1.64 19.72 4.71
CA ALA A 141 -2.78 20.42 5.30
C ALA A 141 -3.33 19.68 6.53
N ALA A 142 -3.49 18.36 6.44
CA ALA A 142 -3.97 17.55 7.56
C ALA A 142 -2.96 17.51 8.73
N TYR A 143 -1.67 17.53 8.44
CA TYR A 143 -0.63 17.60 9.46
C TYR A 143 -0.64 18.94 10.21
N GLN A 144 -0.77 20.06 9.48
CA GLN A 144 -0.85 21.39 10.08
C GLN A 144 -2.05 21.53 11.03
N VAL A 145 -3.24 21.09 10.60
CA VAL A 145 -4.45 21.10 11.45
C VAL A 145 -4.23 20.29 12.72
N LEU A 146 -3.60 19.12 12.63
CA LEU A 146 -3.32 18.27 13.79
C LEU A 146 -2.36 18.95 14.79
N GLU A 147 -1.36 19.71 14.31
CA GLU A 147 -0.44 20.45 15.17
C GLU A 147 -1.13 21.65 15.84
N GLU A 148 -1.98 22.36 15.10
CA GLU A 148 -2.79 23.47 15.65
C GLU A 148 -3.77 22.99 16.73
N GLU A 149 -4.46 21.87 16.50
CA GLU A 149 -5.33 21.25 17.50
C GLU A 149 -4.56 20.84 18.76
N ALA A 150 -3.38 20.24 18.61
CA ALA A 150 -2.54 19.84 19.74
C ALA A 150 -2.08 21.05 20.57
N SER A 151 -1.59 22.10 19.91
CA SER A 151 -1.13 23.33 20.59
C SER A 151 -2.27 24.09 21.28
N GLY A 152 -3.47 24.12 20.68
CA GLY A 152 -4.65 24.75 21.30
C GLY A 152 -5.09 24.05 22.57
N VAL A 153 -5.08 22.71 22.58
CA VAL A 153 -5.40 21.91 23.79
C VAL A 153 -4.39 22.16 24.91
N GLU A 154 -3.10 22.26 24.60
CA GLU A 154 -2.08 22.55 25.61
C GLU A 154 -2.26 23.93 26.25
N MET A 155 -2.68 24.93 25.47
CA MET A 155 -2.92 26.29 25.96
C MET A 155 -4.18 26.35 26.85
N ASP A 156 -5.24 25.62 26.51
CA ASP A 156 -6.46 25.52 27.32
C ASP A 156 -6.24 24.78 28.66
N ASP A 157 -5.46 23.69 28.65
CA ASP A 157 -5.13 22.96 29.88
C ASP A 157 -4.22 23.78 30.82
N ALA A 158 -3.28 24.56 30.28
CA ALA A 158 -2.42 25.45 31.06
C ALA A 158 -3.22 26.56 31.75
N THR A 159 -4.19 27.15 31.06
CA THR A 159 -5.05 28.22 31.62
C THR A 159 -6.03 27.70 32.66
N ARG A 160 -6.51 26.45 32.54
CA ARG A 160 -7.40 25.82 33.53
C ARG A 160 -6.74 25.56 34.89
N LYS A 161 -5.44 25.25 34.93
CA LYS A 161 -4.70 24.97 36.18
C LYS A 161 -4.33 26.24 36.98
N MET A 162 -4.52 27.43 36.39
CA MET A 162 -4.21 28.71 37.04
C MET A 162 -5.42 29.36 37.75
N LYS A 163 -6.62 28.76 37.67
CA LYS A 163 -7.81 29.16 38.42
C LYS A 163 -8.02 28.25 39.61
#